data_AF-A0A1K2ISN1-F1
#
_entry.id   AF-A0A1K2ISN1-F1
#
_cell.length_a   1.000
_cell.length_b   1.000
_cell.length_c   1.000
_cell.angle_alpha   90.00
_cell.angle_beta   90.00
_cell.angle_gamma   90.00
#
_symmetry.space_group_name_H-M   'P 1'
#
loop_
_entity.id
_entity.type
_entity.pdbx_description
1 polymer ?
#
loop_
_entity_poly.entity_id
_entity_poly.type
_entity_poly.pdbx_seq_one_letter_code
_entity_poly.pdbx_strand_id
1 'polypeptide(L)'
;MESLSRYKKIIKWVFWLTMALIVFLTFQAIYETDNWKLFDVDFNKRDHIISAYGSLIGGILAFLSILFVLYQVYEQREHLIIERQDATNDKLQDLKDRLLLLTNYLKTLEKDIIRHGERMEVFFKAEKENPSTMNTMYFNTNKNFERVIEMDILSNFKAFQAFFSEDEEDWQKQFVNLYEISDFYNEAFKDLKKKYTFHIEDKVSKQKQIASDMMELLNANSRLVDDYRIKFGAADYLTKPWSNLINEYTPTHYAYLQEIQDAGDVPDFRYISDNLLLPFIQAAMDIRRDEGYDDLGSRNIIEFASTIRKKTWDVEVYSLQYAGDIEKQFNNYFSPDNESINELKTIKAKIDAKL
;
A
#
# COMPACT_ATOMS: atom_id res chain seq x y z
N MET A 1 -6.59 29.47 -36.57
CA MET A 1 -5.69 28.81 -37.54
C MET A 1 -6.09 29.07 -39.00
N GLU A 2 -7.37 28.94 -39.40
CA GLU A 2 -7.79 29.18 -40.80
C GLU A 2 -7.52 30.60 -41.35
N SER A 3 -7.62 31.64 -40.53
CA SER A 3 -7.34 33.01 -40.97
C SER A 3 -5.85 33.23 -41.27
N LEU A 4 -4.95 32.76 -40.40
CA LEU A 4 -3.49 32.85 -40.59
C LEU A 4 -3.00 32.09 -41.84
N SER A 5 -3.54 30.89 -42.09
CA SER A 5 -3.17 30.10 -43.27
C SER A 5 -3.61 30.77 -44.58
N ARG A 6 -4.76 31.48 -44.58
CA ARG A 6 -5.23 32.30 -45.71
C ARG A 6 -4.30 33.50 -45.96
N TYR A 7 -3.85 34.20 -44.92
CA TYR A 7 -2.92 35.33 -45.09
C TYR A 7 -1.54 34.89 -45.64
N LYS A 8 -0.98 33.77 -45.18
CA LYS A 8 0.26 33.21 -45.76
C LYS A 8 0.12 32.90 -47.25
N LYS A 9 -1.03 32.36 -47.68
CA LYS A 9 -1.32 32.11 -49.10
C LYS A 9 -1.39 33.41 -49.92
N ILE A 10 -2.03 34.45 -49.39
CA ILE A 10 -2.12 35.76 -50.03
C ILE A 10 -0.73 36.39 -50.18
N ILE A 11 0.09 36.38 -49.12
CA ILE A 11 1.45 36.92 -49.15
C ILE A 11 2.32 36.18 -50.18
N LYS A 12 2.24 34.85 -50.25
CA LYS A 12 2.94 34.05 -51.29
C LYS A 12 2.47 34.40 -52.70
N TRP A 13 1.17 34.63 -52.90
CA TRP A 13 0.61 35.06 -54.19
C TRP A 13 1.11 36.45 -54.60
N VAL A 14 1.10 37.42 -53.67
CA VAL A 14 1.62 38.77 -53.92
C VAL A 14 3.12 38.72 -54.24
N PHE A 15 3.90 37.90 -53.54
CA PHE A 15 5.32 37.69 -53.84
C PHE A 15 5.56 37.21 -55.28
N TRP A 16 4.85 36.17 -55.71
CA TRP A 16 4.97 35.65 -57.09
C TRP A 16 4.52 36.66 -58.14
N LEU A 17 3.47 37.43 -57.86
CA LEU A 17 3.00 38.51 -58.72
C LEU A 17 4.06 39.62 -58.87
N THR A 18 4.67 40.04 -57.77
CA THR A 18 5.73 41.05 -57.77
C THR A 18 6.97 40.56 -58.53
N MET A 19 7.35 39.29 -58.37
CA MET A 19 8.46 38.69 -59.15
C MET A 19 8.16 38.66 -60.65
N ALA A 20 6.94 38.29 -61.04
CA ALA A 20 6.52 38.32 -62.45
C ALA A 20 6.57 39.75 -63.03
N LEU A 21 6.18 40.75 -62.23
CA LEU A 21 6.22 42.16 -62.61
C LEU A 21 7.67 42.65 -62.79
N ILE A 22 8.61 42.25 -61.92
CA ILE A 22 10.05 42.56 -62.10
C ILE A 22 10.55 41.97 -63.42
N VAL A 23 10.24 40.70 -63.71
CA VAL A 23 10.68 40.05 -64.95
C VAL A 23 10.12 40.80 -66.17
N PHE A 24 8.83 41.14 -66.14
CA PHE A 24 8.18 41.90 -67.20
C PHE A 24 8.82 43.28 -67.43
N LEU A 25 9.04 44.06 -66.36
CA LEU A 25 9.65 45.38 -66.45
C LEU A 25 11.12 45.31 -66.88
N THR A 26 11.86 44.29 -66.45
CA THR A 26 13.22 44.00 -66.93
C THR A 26 13.22 43.75 -68.44
N PHE A 27 12.29 42.93 -68.94
CA PHE A 27 12.15 42.66 -70.38
C PHE A 27 11.78 43.92 -71.17
N GLN A 28 10.87 44.75 -70.64
CA GLN A 28 10.48 46.01 -71.30
C GLN A 28 11.66 46.99 -71.39
N ALA A 29 12.40 47.16 -70.29
CA ALA A 29 13.59 48.03 -70.26
C ALA A 29 14.66 47.56 -71.25
N ILE A 30 14.81 46.24 -71.45
CA ILE A 30 15.73 45.66 -72.43
C ILE A 30 15.24 45.88 -73.87
N TYR A 31 13.95 45.72 -74.14
CA TYR A 31 13.36 45.84 -75.49
C TYR A 31 13.32 47.28 -76.01
N GLU A 32 13.24 48.28 -75.14
CA GLU A 32 13.31 49.71 -75.50
C GLU A 32 14.73 50.20 -75.87
N THR A 33 15.71 49.29 -75.92
CA THR A 33 17.09 49.56 -76.35
C THR A 33 17.31 49.11 -77.80
N ASP A 34 17.69 50.02 -78.69
CA ASP A 34 18.07 49.68 -80.07
C ASP A 34 19.42 48.94 -80.10
N ASN A 35 19.48 47.81 -80.83
CA ASN A 35 20.60 46.85 -80.91
C ASN A 35 20.91 46.04 -79.63
N TRP A 36 19.92 45.35 -79.07
CA TRP A 36 20.12 44.37 -78.01
C TRP A 36 21.04 43.21 -78.45
N LYS A 37 22.20 43.09 -77.81
CA LYS A 37 22.97 41.84 -77.72
C LYS A 37 22.98 41.37 -76.26
N LEU A 38 22.88 40.07 -76.05
CA LEU A 38 22.97 39.48 -74.71
C LEU A 38 24.30 39.94 -74.06
N PHE A 39 24.22 40.71 -72.97
CA PHE A 39 25.34 41.33 -72.23
C PHE A 39 26.01 42.60 -72.80
N ASP A 40 25.50 43.21 -73.87
CA ASP A 40 26.01 44.50 -74.37
C ASP A 40 24.84 45.48 -74.58
N VAL A 41 24.55 46.24 -73.55
CA VAL A 41 23.50 47.27 -73.53
C VAL A 41 24.22 48.60 -73.38
N ASP A 42 24.14 49.47 -74.39
CA ASP A 42 24.82 50.78 -74.38
C ASP A 42 23.99 51.80 -73.60
N PHE A 43 24.49 52.17 -72.42
CA PHE A 43 23.77 52.95 -71.40
C PHE A 43 24.11 54.44 -71.37
N ASN A 44 25.02 54.93 -72.23
CA ASN A 44 25.61 56.27 -72.12
C ASN A 44 24.71 57.47 -72.51
N LYS A 45 23.47 57.25 -72.98
CA LYS A 45 22.57 58.33 -73.46
C LYS A 45 21.22 58.42 -72.72
N ARG A 46 20.98 57.62 -71.67
CA ARG A 46 19.66 57.49 -71.03
C ARG A 46 19.72 57.36 -69.50
N ASP A 47 20.53 58.20 -68.86
CA ASP A 47 20.69 58.24 -67.39
C ASP A 47 19.37 58.32 -66.62
N HIS A 48 18.37 59.02 -67.17
CA HIS A 48 17.04 59.17 -66.57
C HIS A 48 16.23 57.85 -66.53
N ILE A 49 16.33 57.00 -67.56
CA ILE A 49 15.63 55.70 -67.61
C ILE A 49 16.30 54.70 -66.67
N ILE A 50 17.63 54.71 -66.61
CA ILE A 50 18.41 53.83 -65.71
C ILE A 50 18.16 54.22 -64.25
N SER A 51 18.19 55.52 -63.95
CA SER A 51 17.90 56.02 -62.60
C SER A 51 16.46 55.71 -62.18
N ALA A 52 15.49 55.87 -63.09
CA ALA A 52 14.09 55.52 -62.84
C ALA A 52 13.90 54.00 -62.64
N TYR A 53 14.54 53.16 -63.46
CA TYR A 53 14.50 51.70 -63.33
C TYR A 53 15.20 51.21 -62.06
N GLY A 54 16.36 51.75 -61.71
CA GLY A 54 17.08 51.47 -60.47
C GLY A 54 16.28 51.91 -59.23
N SER A 55 15.61 53.06 -59.29
CA SER A 55 14.70 53.52 -58.24
C SER A 55 13.48 52.61 -58.10
N LEU A 56 12.90 52.14 -59.21
CA LEU A 56 11.78 51.21 -59.23
C LEU A 56 12.16 49.83 -58.69
N ILE A 57 13.32 49.27 -59.09
CA ILE A 57 13.86 48.04 -58.49
C ILE A 57 14.10 48.25 -56.99
N GLY A 58 14.71 49.37 -56.60
CA GLY A 58 14.94 49.70 -55.20
C GLY A 58 13.63 49.74 -54.38
N GLY A 59 12.58 50.35 -54.93
CA GLY A 59 11.25 50.39 -54.33
C GLY A 59 10.59 49.01 -54.23
N ILE A 60 10.71 48.18 -55.28
CA ILE A 60 10.19 46.81 -55.27
C ILE A 60 10.94 45.93 -54.28
N LEU A 61 12.27 46.02 -54.21
CA LEU A 61 13.08 45.28 -53.24
C LEU A 61 12.78 45.71 -51.80
N ALA A 62 12.55 47.01 -51.56
CA ALA A 62 12.09 47.50 -50.26
C ALA A 62 10.70 46.94 -49.91
N PHE A 63 9.77 46.92 -50.88
CA PHE A 63 8.45 46.30 -50.71
C PHE A 63 8.53 44.79 -50.41
N LEU A 64 9.35 44.04 -51.16
CA LEU A 64 9.59 42.62 -50.91
C LEU A 64 10.21 42.40 -49.53
N SER A 65 11.12 43.26 -49.09
CA SER A 65 11.71 43.19 -47.75
C SER A 65 10.65 43.36 -46.66
N ILE A 66 9.75 44.34 -46.82
CA ILE A 66 8.59 44.53 -45.91
C ILE A 66 7.68 43.28 -45.93
N LEU A 67 7.42 42.72 -47.11
CA LEU A 67 6.58 41.54 -47.29
C LEU A 67 7.18 40.30 -46.63
N PHE A 68 8.50 40.11 -46.71
CA PHE A 68 9.23 39.06 -45.98
C PHE A 68 9.15 39.23 -44.46
N VAL A 69 9.33 40.46 -43.96
CA VAL A 69 9.18 40.77 -42.52
C VAL A 69 7.75 40.46 -42.06
N LEU A 70 6.72 40.84 -42.84
CA LEU A 70 5.33 40.50 -42.53
C LEU A 70 5.12 38.98 -42.49
N TYR A 71 5.64 38.24 -43.47
CA TYR A 71 5.56 36.78 -43.51
C TYR A 71 6.19 36.15 -42.26
N GLN A 72 7.40 36.59 -41.88
CA GLN A 72 8.10 36.12 -40.69
C GLN A 72 7.31 36.40 -39.40
N VAL A 73 6.73 37.60 -39.26
CA VAL A 73 5.88 37.94 -38.09
C VAL A 73 4.67 37.03 -37.99
N TYR A 74 4.02 36.71 -39.13
CA TYR A 74 2.89 35.78 -39.15
C TYR A 74 3.31 34.34 -38.81
N GLU A 75 4.46 33.89 -39.30
CA GLU A 75 5.01 32.58 -38.99
C GLU A 75 5.40 32.45 -37.51
N GLN A 76 6.08 33.45 -36.94
CA GLN A 76 6.38 33.50 -35.52
C GLN A 76 5.10 33.46 -34.66
N ARG A 77 4.04 34.18 -35.06
CA ARG A 77 2.75 34.12 -34.35
C ARG A 77 2.12 32.74 -34.39
N GLU A 78 2.19 32.04 -35.53
CA GLU A 78 1.66 30.68 -35.65
C GLU A 78 2.44 29.69 -34.80
N HIS A 79 3.78 29.75 -34.83
CA HIS A 79 4.64 28.95 -33.96
C HIS A 79 4.34 29.19 -32.47
N LEU A 80 4.20 30.45 -32.04
CA LEU A 80 3.84 30.78 -30.66
C LEU A 80 2.46 30.23 -30.26
N ILE A 81 1.50 30.16 -31.19
CA ILE A 81 0.19 29.57 -30.91
C ILE A 81 0.31 28.05 -30.75
N ILE A 82 1.04 27.38 -31.65
CA ILE A 82 1.26 25.93 -31.60
C ILE A 82 2.03 25.55 -30.33
N GLU A 83 3.13 26.23 -30.04
CA GLU A 83 3.94 25.99 -28.84
C GLU A 83 3.12 26.17 -27.55
N ARG A 84 2.23 27.17 -27.50
CA ARG A 84 1.30 27.34 -26.37
C ARG A 84 0.27 26.21 -26.29
N GLN A 85 -0.23 25.72 -27.42
CA GLN A 85 -1.17 24.60 -27.44
C GLN A 85 -0.49 23.30 -27.00
N ASP A 86 0.69 23.01 -27.53
CA ASP A 86 1.49 21.83 -27.17
C ASP A 86 1.87 21.89 -25.68
N ALA A 87 2.35 23.03 -25.18
CA ALA A 87 2.64 23.20 -23.75
C ALA A 87 1.39 23.04 -22.85
N THR A 88 0.21 23.40 -23.35
CA THR A 88 -1.05 23.20 -22.63
C THR A 88 -1.45 21.72 -22.62
N ASN A 89 -1.30 21.03 -23.75
CA ASN A 89 -1.58 19.61 -23.89
C ASN A 89 -0.63 18.76 -23.05
N ASP A 90 0.67 19.05 -23.07
CA ASP A 90 1.68 18.37 -22.26
C ASP A 90 1.38 18.53 -20.77
N LYS A 91 0.99 19.74 -20.35
CA LYS A 91 0.58 19.99 -18.97
C LYS A 91 -0.68 19.21 -18.60
N LEU A 92 -1.68 19.15 -19.47
CA LEU A 92 -2.89 18.37 -19.23
C LEU A 92 -2.58 16.86 -19.13
N GLN A 93 -1.68 16.38 -19.98
CA GLN A 93 -1.24 14.98 -19.97
C GLN A 93 -0.48 14.63 -18.68
N ASP A 94 0.43 15.48 -18.20
CA ASP A 94 1.11 15.28 -16.90
C ASP A 94 0.11 15.17 -15.74
N LEU A 95 -0.91 16.04 -15.71
CA LEU A 95 -1.96 15.98 -14.69
C LEU A 95 -2.79 14.69 -14.79
N LYS A 96 -3.06 14.22 -16.02
CA LYS A 96 -3.76 12.96 -16.28
C LYS A 96 -2.94 11.75 -15.81
N ASP A 97 -1.65 11.71 -16.15
CA ASP A 97 -0.74 10.62 -15.76
C ASP A 97 -0.59 10.52 -14.23
N ARG A 98 -0.65 11.65 -13.52
CA ARG A 98 -0.68 11.69 -12.05
C ARG A 98 -1.94 11.06 -11.48
N LEU A 99 -3.11 11.39 -12.02
CA LEU A 99 -4.38 10.78 -11.60
C LEU A 99 -4.40 9.27 -11.88
N LEU A 100 -3.82 8.84 -13.01
CA LEU A 100 -3.65 7.43 -13.36
C LEU A 100 -2.74 6.71 -12.35
N LEU A 101 -1.61 7.31 -11.99
CA LEU A 101 -0.70 6.76 -10.99
C LEU A 101 -1.39 6.62 -9.62
N LEU A 102 -2.08 7.67 -9.19
CA LEU A 102 -2.83 7.69 -7.94
C LEU A 102 -3.87 6.57 -7.91
N THR A 103 -4.69 6.45 -8.95
CA THR A 103 -5.70 5.40 -9.11
C THR A 103 -5.12 3.99 -8.96
N ASN A 104 -3.96 3.73 -9.58
CA ASN A 104 -3.28 2.44 -9.47
C ASN A 104 -2.83 2.14 -8.04
N TYR A 105 -2.38 3.17 -7.30
CA TYR A 105 -2.09 3.03 -5.89
C TYR A 105 -3.37 2.77 -5.08
N LEU A 106 -4.44 3.54 -5.27
CA LEU A 106 -5.71 3.35 -4.55
C LEU A 106 -6.27 1.95 -4.74
N LYS A 107 -6.23 1.41 -5.96
CA LYS A 107 -6.62 0.02 -6.25
C LYS A 107 -5.84 -0.99 -5.44
N THR A 108 -4.54 -0.75 -5.25
CA THR A 108 -3.69 -1.65 -4.46
C THR A 108 -3.97 -1.48 -2.97
N LEU A 109 -4.18 -0.24 -2.50
CA LEU A 109 -4.56 0.04 -1.10
C LEU A 109 -5.87 -0.67 -0.73
N GLU A 110 -6.91 -0.51 -1.55
CA GLU A 110 -8.21 -1.16 -1.36
C GLU A 110 -8.06 -2.68 -1.20
N LYS A 111 -7.35 -3.31 -2.14
CA LYS A 111 -7.11 -4.75 -2.11
C LYS A 111 -6.36 -5.19 -0.85
N ASP A 112 -5.36 -4.42 -0.43
CA ASP A 112 -4.58 -4.76 0.75
C ASP A 112 -5.38 -4.57 2.04
N ILE A 113 -6.21 -3.53 2.16
CA ILE A 113 -7.13 -3.34 3.30
C ILE A 113 -8.07 -4.53 3.44
N ILE A 114 -8.74 -4.92 2.36
CA ILE A 114 -9.68 -6.05 2.34
C ILE A 114 -8.97 -7.35 2.74
N ARG A 115 -7.82 -7.65 2.10
CA ARG A 115 -7.07 -8.87 2.38
C ARG A 115 -6.56 -8.93 3.81
N HIS A 116 -6.22 -7.78 4.39
CA HIS A 116 -5.85 -7.71 5.81
C HIS A 116 -7.06 -7.91 6.73
N GLY A 117 -8.23 -7.36 6.38
CA GLY A 117 -9.48 -7.64 7.08
C GLY A 117 -9.82 -9.13 7.12
N GLU A 118 -9.72 -9.82 5.99
CA GLU A 118 -9.91 -11.29 5.91
C GLU A 118 -8.96 -12.05 6.85
N ARG A 119 -7.69 -11.63 6.91
CA ARG A 119 -6.69 -12.25 7.80
C ARG A 119 -6.97 -11.98 9.27
N MET A 120 -7.42 -10.78 9.62
CA MET A 120 -7.85 -10.46 10.98
C MET A 120 -9.03 -11.33 11.39
N GLU A 121 -10.00 -11.52 10.48
CA GLU A 121 -11.17 -12.36 10.72
C GLU A 121 -10.81 -13.82 11.01
N VAL A 122 -9.96 -14.41 10.18
CA VAL A 122 -9.45 -15.77 10.41
C VAL A 122 -8.72 -15.85 11.76
N PHE A 123 -7.86 -14.87 12.05
CA PHE A 123 -7.07 -14.85 13.28
C PHE A 123 -7.94 -14.78 14.54
N PHE A 124 -8.83 -13.80 14.67
CA PHE A 124 -9.59 -13.64 15.91
C PHE A 124 -10.58 -14.79 16.13
N LYS A 125 -11.10 -15.42 15.07
CA LYS A 125 -11.97 -16.60 15.19
C LYS A 125 -11.18 -17.80 15.72
N ALA A 126 -10.02 -18.08 15.13
CA ALA A 126 -9.14 -19.15 15.58
C ALA A 126 -8.70 -18.93 17.03
N GLU A 127 -8.41 -17.68 17.39
CA GLU A 127 -7.96 -17.32 18.73
C GLU A 127 -9.08 -17.35 19.79
N LYS A 128 -10.34 -17.19 19.39
CA LYS A 128 -11.51 -17.43 20.25
C LYS A 128 -11.80 -18.91 20.45
N GLU A 129 -11.63 -19.71 19.41
CA GLU A 129 -11.88 -21.15 19.45
C GLU A 129 -10.80 -21.87 20.27
N ASN A 130 -9.53 -21.61 19.93
CA ASN A 130 -8.36 -22.28 20.48
C ASN A 130 -7.30 -21.28 20.97
N PRO A 131 -7.55 -20.50 22.04
CA PRO A 131 -6.64 -19.47 22.53
C PRO A 131 -5.31 -20.01 23.07
N SER A 132 -5.25 -21.30 23.44
CA SER A 132 -4.02 -21.96 23.89
C SER A 132 -3.06 -22.32 22.74
N THR A 133 -3.53 -22.37 21.49
CA THR A 133 -2.70 -22.73 20.33
C THR A 133 -1.99 -21.52 19.75
N MET A 134 -0.89 -21.72 19.01
CA MET A 134 -0.16 -20.61 18.38
C MET A 134 -0.84 -20.20 17.06
N ASN A 135 -1.95 -19.46 17.16
CA ASN A 135 -2.60 -18.87 15.99
C ASN A 135 -1.75 -17.74 15.42
N THR A 136 -1.63 -17.65 14.10
CA THR A 136 -0.74 -16.69 13.43
C THR A 136 -1.49 -15.81 12.44
N MET A 137 -1.04 -14.56 12.31
CA MET A 137 -1.52 -13.62 11.32
C MET A 137 -0.34 -13.10 10.50
N TYR A 138 -0.44 -13.18 9.17
CA TYR A 138 0.61 -12.73 8.27
C TYR A 138 0.40 -11.28 7.83
N PHE A 139 1.49 -10.53 7.78
CA PHE A 139 1.51 -9.14 7.33
C PHE A 139 2.24 -9.02 5.99
N ASN A 140 1.65 -8.31 5.03
CA ASN A 140 2.35 -7.94 3.81
C ASN A 140 3.14 -6.64 4.05
N THR A 141 4.32 -6.51 3.44
CA THR A 141 5.04 -5.24 3.40
C THR A 141 4.53 -4.43 2.20
N ASN A 142 3.49 -3.61 2.40
CA ASN A 142 3.00 -2.71 1.37
C ASN A 142 3.49 -1.28 1.63
N LYS A 143 4.29 -0.73 0.71
CA LYS A 143 4.75 0.68 0.75
C LYS A 143 3.85 1.62 -0.04
N ASN A 144 2.75 1.16 -0.61
CA ASN A 144 1.89 2.01 -1.43
C ASN A 144 1.17 3.07 -0.60
N PHE A 145 0.90 2.83 0.69
CA PHE A 145 0.38 3.85 1.60
C PHE A 145 1.38 5.01 1.73
N GLU A 146 2.63 4.70 2.06
CA GLU A 146 3.74 5.67 2.10
C GLU A 146 3.89 6.39 0.76
N ARG A 147 3.84 5.68 -0.37
CA ARG A 147 3.95 6.30 -1.71
C ARG A 147 2.83 7.30 -2.01
N VAL A 148 1.58 7.03 -1.62
CA VAL A 148 0.47 7.98 -1.80
C VAL A 148 0.68 9.23 -0.95
N ILE A 149 1.16 9.05 0.29
CA ILE A 149 1.43 10.14 1.24
C ILE A 149 2.64 10.98 0.80
N GLU A 150 3.70 10.34 0.30
CA GLU A 150 4.95 10.97 -0.12
C GLU A 150 4.89 11.58 -1.53
N MET A 151 3.86 11.27 -2.33
CA MET A 151 3.64 11.94 -3.61
C MET A 151 3.46 13.45 -3.40
N ASP A 152 3.89 14.25 -4.37
CA ASP A 152 3.74 15.71 -4.33
C ASP A 152 2.26 16.11 -4.25
N ILE A 153 1.84 16.39 -3.02
CA ILE A 153 0.47 16.75 -2.63
C ILE A 153 -0.01 17.96 -3.44
N LEU A 154 0.85 18.95 -3.67
CA LEU A 154 0.48 20.15 -4.41
C LEU A 154 0.20 19.84 -5.89
N SER A 155 0.99 18.96 -6.50
CA SER A 155 0.76 18.53 -7.87
C SER A 155 -0.49 17.66 -8.00
N ASN A 156 -0.74 16.78 -7.04
CA ASN A 156 -1.98 15.99 -7.01
C ASN A 156 -3.21 16.89 -6.79
N PHE A 157 -3.11 17.89 -5.92
CA PHE A 157 -4.17 18.88 -5.72
C PHE A 157 -4.48 19.65 -7.00
N LYS A 158 -3.45 20.08 -7.74
CA LYS A 158 -3.61 20.73 -9.06
C LYS A 158 -4.29 19.81 -10.07
N ALA A 159 -3.97 18.52 -10.05
CA ALA A 159 -4.63 17.54 -10.90
C ALA A 159 -6.11 17.41 -10.52
N PHE A 160 -6.44 17.29 -9.24
CA PHE A 160 -7.83 17.27 -8.78
C PHE A 160 -8.58 18.56 -9.20
N GLN A 161 -7.97 19.72 -8.99
CA GLN A 161 -8.56 20.99 -9.39
C GLN A 161 -8.84 21.03 -10.91
N ALA A 162 -7.94 20.52 -11.75
CA ALA A 162 -8.08 20.56 -13.19
C ALA A 162 -9.24 19.68 -13.73
N PHE A 163 -9.54 18.56 -13.07
CA PHE A 163 -10.52 17.57 -13.57
C PHE A 163 -11.86 17.57 -12.82
N PHE A 164 -11.92 18.11 -11.60
CA PHE A 164 -13.10 18.05 -10.72
C PHE A 164 -13.64 19.41 -10.28
N SER A 165 -13.00 20.53 -10.66
CA SER A 165 -13.45 21.87 -10.22
C SER A 165 -14.85 22.29 -10.70
N GLU A 166 -15.36 21.63 -11.74
CA GLU A 166 -16.70 21.87 -12.28
C GLU A 166 -17.78 20.98 -11.65
N ASP A 167 -17.41 19.99 -10.84
CA ASP A 167 -18.37 19.10 -10.18
C ASP A 167 -19.02 19.83 -8.98
N GLU A 168 -20.34 19.67 -8.77
CA GLU A 168 -21.09 20.33 -7.67
C GLU A 168 -20.67 19.86 -6.26
N GLU A 169 -19.98 18.72 -6.17
CA GLU A 169 -19.43 18.22 -4.91
C GLU A 169 -18.16 18.98 -4.51
N ASP A 170 -17.94 19.08 -3.19
CA ASP A 170 -16.71 19.62 -2.62
C ASP A 170 -15.51 18.69 -2.91
N TRP A 171 -14.94 18.81 -4.10
CA TRP A 171 -13.78 18.04 -4.56
C TRP A 171 -12.55 18.27 -3.66
N GLN A 172 -12.48 19.42 -2.97
CA GLN A 172 -11.43 19.72 -2.01
C GLN A 172 -11.58 18.82 -0.78
N LYS A 173 -12.81 18.65 -0.28
CA LYS A 173 -13.10 17.70 0.79
C LYS A 173 -12.75 16.26 0.36
N GLN A 174 -13.08 15.85 -0.85
CA GLN A 174 -12.70 14.51 -1.35
C GLN A 174 -11.19 14.32 -1.41
N PHE A 175 -10.45 15.35 -1.84
CA PHE A 175 -9.00 15.33 -1.85
C PHE A 175 -8.43 15.17 -0.43
N VAL A 176 -8.94 15.93 0.54
CA VAL A 176 -8.51 15.84 1.94
C VAL A 176 -8.81 14.44 2.50
N ASN A 177 -10.05 13.96 2.31
CA ASN A 177 -10.48 12.65 2.79
C ASN A 177 -9.62 11.51 2.22
N LEU A 178 -9.21 11.59 0.95
CA LEU A 178 -8.30 10.60 0.36
C LEU A 178 -7.00 10.45 1.16
N TYR A 179 -6.38 11.57 1.52
CA TYR A 179 -5.12 11.58 2.26
C TYR A 179 -5.34 11.18 3.72
N GLU A 180 -6.43 11.63 4.35
CA GLU A 180 -6.80 11.21 5.71
C GLU A 180 -6.99 9.69 5.81
N ILE A 181 -7.71 9.08 4.86
CA ILE A 181 -7.91 7.63 4.79
C ILE A 181 -6.57 6.92 4.58
N SER A 182 -5.74 7.42 3.66
CA SER A 182 -4.44 6.82 3.37
C SER A 182 -3.50 6.85 4.57
N ASP A 183 -3.46 7.97 5.30
CA ASP A 183 -2.66 8.14 6.52
C ASP A 183 -3.19 7.27 7.67
N PHE A 184 -4.51 7.28 7.89
CA PHE A 184 -5.15 6.43 8.89
C PHE A 184 -4.78 4.96 8.71
N TYR A 185 -4.94 4.40 7.51
CA TYR A 185 -4.61 3.00 7.28
C TYR A 185 -3.11 2.72 7.38
N ASN A 186 -2.25 3.65 6.95
CA ASN A 186 -0.80 3.50 7.10
C ASN A 186 -0.41 3.31 8.58
N GLU A 187 -0.91 4.18 9.45
CA GLU A 187 -0.64 4.12 10.89
C GLU A 187 -1.35 2.94 11.55
N ALA A 188 -2.60 2.64 11.18
CA ALA A 188 -3.34 1.49 11.69
C ALA A 188 -2.61 0.18 11.39
N PHE A 189 -2.03 0.02 10.19
CA PHE A 189 -1.24 -1.17 9.86
C PHE A 189 0.03 -1.31 10.69
N LYS A 190 0.75 -0.20 10.92
CA LYS A 190 1.96 -0.19 11.77
C LYS A 190 1.62 -0.56 13.21
N ASP A 191 0.57 0.04 13.77
CA ASP A 191 0.11 -0.25 15.13
C ASP A 191 -0.36 -1.70 15.28
N LEU A 192 -1.18 -2.19 14.34
CA LEU A 192 -1.64 -3.58 14.32
C LEU A 192 -0.48 -4.57 14.30
N LYS A 193 0.52 -4.33 13.43
CA LYS A 193 1.71 -5.17 13.34
C LYS A 193 2.51 -5.17 14.65
N LYS A 194 2.70 -4.00 15.26
CA LYS A 194 3.41 -3.86 16.54
C LYS A 194 2.71 -4.62 17.66
N LYS A 195 1.39 -4.44 17.80
CA LYS A 195 0.57 -5.13 18.81
C LYS A 195 0.59 -6.64 18.62
N TYR A 196 0.48 -7.10 17.37
CA TYR A 196 0.58 -8.52 17.05
C TYR A 196 1.94 -9.11 17.42
N THR A 197 3.05 -8.46 17.04
CA THR A 197 4.39 -8.95 17.39
C THR A 197 4.53 -9.10 18.90
N PHE A 198 4.12 -8.08 19.66
CA PHE A 198 4.15 -8.13 21.12
C PHE A 198 3.30 -9.27 21.68
N HIS A 199 2.08 -9.45 21.17
CA HIS A 199 1.19 -10.51 21.62
C HIS A 199 1.79 -11.91 21.40
N ILE A 200 2.32 -12.18 20.20
CA ILE A 200 2.90 -13.48 19.87
C ILE A 200 4.18 -13.74 20.67
N GLU A 201 5.05 -12.74 20.84
CA GLU A 201 6.26 -12.89 21.66
C GLU A 201 5.93 -13.20 23.13
N ASP A 202 4.95 -12.50 23.71
CA ASP A 202 4.47 -12.76 25.08
C ASP A 202 3.84 -14.15 25.20
N LYS A 203 2.99 -14.54 24.23
CA LYS A 203 2.35 -15.86 24.20
C LYS A 203 3.37 -16.99 24.13
N VAL A 204 4.34 -16.90 23.23
CA VAL A 204 5.44 -17.88 23.11
C VAL A 204 6.24 -17.96 24.41
N SER A 205 6.55 -16.81 25.03
CA SER A 205 7.30 -16.76 26.28
C SER A 205 6.58 -17.48 27.41
N LYS A 206 5.28 -17.19 27.59
CA LYS A 206 4.43 -17.83 28.61
C LYS A 206 4.27 -19.33 28.37
N GLN A 207 4.06 -19.75 27.12
CA GLN A 207 3.98 -21.18 26.76
C GLN A 207 5.29 -21.93 27.06
N LYS A 208 6.45 -21.34 26.78
CA LYS A 208 7.75 -21.92 27.17
C LYS A 208 7.88 -22.07 28.68
N GLN A 209 7.40 -21.08 29.44
CA GLN A 209 7.39 -21.17 30.90
C GLN A 209 6.48 -22.31 31.39
N ILE A 210 5.28 -22.43 30.82
CA ILE A 210 4.36 -23.54 31.14
C ILE A 210 5.00 -24.90 30.82
N ALA A 211 5.66 -25.03 29.66
CA ALA A 211 6.37 -26.26 29.30
C ALA A 211 7.51 -26.59 30.28
N SER A 212 8.27 -25.58 30.72
CA SER A 212 9.32 -25.75 31.73
C SER A 212 8.74 -26.19 33.06
N ASP A 213 7.67 -25.53 33.53
CA ASP A 213 7.00 -25.86 34.78
C ASP A 213 6.42 -27.29 34.74
N MET A 214 5.87 -27.70 33.59
CA MET A 214 5.40 -29.08 33.38
C MET A 214 6.52 -30.10 33.50
N MET A 215 7.68 -29.83 32.91
CA MET A 215 8.86 -30.69 33.04
C MET A 215 9.33 -30.79 34.49
N GLU A 216 9.35 -29.66 35.22
CA GLU A 216 9.68 -29.63 36.63
C GLU A 216 8.68 -30.40 37.49
N LEU A 217 7.38 -30.32 37.18
CA LEU A 217 6.33 -31.07 37.85
C LEU A 217 6.54 -32.58 37.68
N LEU A 218 6.79 -33.04 36.45
CA LEU A 218 7.05 -34.47 36.17
C LEU A 218 8.30 -34.97 36.91
N ASN A 219 9.36 -34.15 36.96
CA ASN A 219 10.57 -34.48 37.71
C ASN A 219 10.34 -34.48 39.23
N ALA A 220 9.49 -33.59 39.74
CA ALA A 220 9.10 -33.57 41.16
C ALA A 220 8.24 -34.80 41.51
N ASN A 221 7.32 -35.19 40.63
CA ASN A 221 6.51 -36.40 40.76
C ASN A 221 7.39 -37.66 40.86
N SER A 222 8.34 -37.83 39.94
CA SER A 222 9.25 -38.99 39.95
C SER A 222 10.08 -39.06 41.23
N ARG A 223 10.62 -37.92 41.70
CA ARG A 223 11.36 -37.84 42.97
C ARG A 223 10.49 -38.23 44.17
N LEU A 224 9.25 -37.74 44.20
CA LEU A 224 8.34 -38.07 45.30
C LEU A 224 8.00 -39.58 45.32
N VAL A 225 7.79 -40.19 44.15
CA VAL A 225 7.59 -41.64 44.06
C VAL A 225 8.82 -42.42 44.56
N ASP A 226 10.03 -41.98 44.22
CA ASP A 226 11.27 -42.57 44.72
C ASP A 226 11.42 -42.41 46.24
N ASP A 227 11.07 -41.24 46.80
CA ASP A 227 11.10 -40.99 48.25
C ASP A 227 10.12 -41.91 49.00
N TYR A 228 8.93 -42.11 48.44
CA TYR A 228 7.96 -43.11 48.91
C TYR A 228 8.55 -44.52 48.87
N ARG A 229 9.23 -44.89 47.79
CA ARG A 229 9.88 -46.20 47.63
C ARG A 229 11.01 -46.41 48.63
N ILE A 230 11.78 -45.37 48.95
CA ILE A 230 12.84 -45.42 49.96
C ILE A 230 12.25 -45.57 51.37
N LYS A 231 11.21 -44.79 51.68
CA LYS A 231 10.61 -44.75 53.04
C LYS A 231 9.80 -46.00 53.37
N PHE A 232 9.03 -46.52 52.42
CA PHE A 232 8.10 -47.64 52.65
C PHE A 232 8.53 -48.96 52.01
N GLY A 233 9.55 -48.95 51.14
CA GLY A 233 10.04 -50.14 50.45
C GLY A 233 9.30 -50.45 49.15
N ALA A 234 9.94 -51.25 48.29
CA ALA A 234 9.47 -51.52 46.94
C ALA A 234 8.14 -52.30 46.85
N ALA A 235 7.76 -53.04 47.91
CA ALA A 235 6.50 -53.77 47.95
C ALA A 235 5.30 -52.87 48.32
N ASP A 236 5.53 -51.85 49.15
CA ASP A 236 4.44 -51.17 49.84
C ASP A 236 4.26 -49.70 49.42
N TYR A 237 5.19 -49.10 48.68
CA TYR A 237 5.13 -47.66 48.34
C TYR A 237 3.86 -47.28 47.55
N LEU A 238 3.42 -48.12 46.62
CA LEU A 238 2.18 -47.92 45.85
C LEU A 238 0.90 -48.17 46.66
N THR A 239 1.00 -48.73 47.87
CA THR A 239 -0.17 -48.83 48.76
C THR A 239 -0.54 -47.47 49.37
N LYS A 240 0.34 -46.47 49.26
CA LYS A 240 0.11 -45.11 49.75
C LYS A 240 -0.65 -44.30 48.70
N PRO A 241 -1.82 -43.71 49.02
CA PRO A 241 -2.66 -43.03 48.02
C PRO A 241 -1.94 -41.94 47.24
N TRP A 242 -1.13 -41.12 47.93
CA TRP A 242 -0.32 -40.08 47.31
C TRP A 242 0.69 -40.63 46.30
N SER A 243 1.40 -41.70 46.64
CA SER A 243 2.37 -42.33 45.74
C SER A 243 1.68 -42.96 44.52
N ASN A 244 0.55 -43.65 44.74
CA ASN A 244 -0.21 -44.27 43.66
C ASN A 244 -0.72 -43.24 42.65
N LEU A 245 -1.37 -42.17 43.13
CA LEU A 245 -1.90 -41.11 42.28
C LEU A 245 -0.82 -40.48 41.39
N ILE A 246 0.35 -40.19 41.97
CA ILE A 246 1.47 -39.56 41.25
C ILE A 246 2.08 -40.54 40.24
N ASN A 247 2.21 -41.81 40.63
CA ASN A 247 2.72 -42.86 39.76
C ASN A 247 1.80 -43.16 38.57
N GLU A 248 0.49 -42.95 38.71
CA GLU A 248 -0.49 -43.06 37.62
C GLU A 248 -0.48 -41.84 36.69
N TYR A 249 -0.27 -40.64 37.23
CA TYR A 249 -0.29 -39.41 36.45
C TYR A 249 0.86 -39.33 35.43
N THR A 250 2.10 -39.61 35.85
CA THR A 250 3.29 -39.42 35.00
C THR A 250 3.24 -40.24 33.69
N PRO A 251 2.93 -41.55 33.71
CA PRO A 251 2.76 -42.33 32.48
C PRO A 251 1.61 -41.83 31.61
N THR A 252 0.49 -41.42 32.20
CA THR A 252 -0.66 -40.88 31.47
C THR A 252 -0.29 -39.61 30.71
N HIS A 253 0.50 -38.74 31.33
CA HIS A 253 0.99 -37.52 30.68
C HIS A 253 1.91 -37.85 29.50
N TYR A 254 2.87 -38.76 29.67
CA TYR A 254 3.76 -39.17 28.58
C TYR A 254 3.04 -39.90 27.44
N ALA A 255 2.00 -40.68 27.75
CA ALA A 255 1.16 -41.32 26.74
C ALA A 255 0.48 -40.29 25.83
N TYR A 256 -0.05 -39.21 26.40
CA TYR A 256 -0.59 -38.10 25.63
C TYR A 256 0.47 -37.42 24.75
N LEU A 257 1.67 -37.14 25.29
CA LEU A 257 2.75 -36.54 24.50
C LEU A 257 3.17 -37.44 23.33
N GLN A 258 3.21 -38.77 23.53
CA GLN A 258 3.50 -39.73 22.47
C GLN A 258 2.40 -39.76 21.40
N GLU A 259 1.12 -39.76 21.81
CA GLU A 259 -0.02 -39.72 20.90
C GLU A 259 0.03 -38.50 19.97
N ILE A 260 0.30 -37.32 20.54
CA ILE A 260 0.44 -36.07 19.77
C ILE A 260 1.66 -36.10 18.84
N GLN A 261 2.78 -36.66 19.32
CA GLN A 261 3.98 -36.82 18.50
C GLN A 261 3.74 -37.74 17.31
N ASP A 262 3.04 -38.86 17.51
CA ASP A 262 2.72 -39.83 16.45
C ASP A 262 1.74 -39.26 15.43
N ALA A 263 0.84 -38.36 15.85
CA ALA A 263 -0.07 -37.61 14.99
C ALA A 263 0.63 -36.49 14.19
N GLY A 264 1.83 -36.05 14.59
CA GLY A 264 2.53 -34.91 13.99
C GLY A 264 1.97 -33.55 14.41
N ASP A 265 1.26 -33.50 15.54
CA ASP A 265 0.61 -32.31 16.06
C ASP A 265 1.44 -31.63 17.17
N VAL A 266 0.95 -30.49 17.67
CA VAL A 266 1.56 -29.73 18.77
C VAL A 266 0.73 -29.94 20.04
N PRO A 267 1.36 -30.13 21.22
CA PRO A 267 0.62 -30.31 22.47
C PRO A 267 -0.31 -29.13 22.78
N ASP A 268 -1.57 -29.43 23.05
CA ASP A 268 -2.55 -28.45 23.53
C ASP A 268 -2.49 -28.33 25.05
N PHE A 269 -2.14 -27.13 25.54
CA PHE A 269 -2.12 -26.83 26.97
C PHE A 269 -3.50 -26.84 27.61
N ARG A 270 -4.56 -26.51 26.86
CA ARG A 270 -5.94 -26.64 27.36
C ARG A 270 -6.26 -28.09 27.66
N TYR A 271 -5.95 -28.98 26.73
CA TYR A 271 -6.13 -30.41 26.94
C TYR A 271 -5.35 -30.90 28.17
N ILE A 272 -4.09 -30.49 28.33
CA ILE A 272 -3.28 -30.83 29.52
C ILE A 272 -3.94 -30.30 30.79
N SER A 273 -4.41 -29.05 30.79
CA SER A 273 -5.09 -28.45 31.95
C SER A 273 -6.34 -29.24 32.35
N ASP A 274 -7.20 -29.54 31.39
CA ASP A 274 -8.57 -29.97 31.66
C ASP A 274 -8.71 -31.49 31.74
N ASN A 275 -7.91 -32.24 30.99
CA ASN A 275 -7.99 -33.70 30.93
C ASN A 275 -6.91 -34.40 31.73
N LEU A 276 -5.81 -33.73 32.09
CA LEU A 276 -4.71 -34.33 32.86
C LEU A 276 -4.57 -33.70 34.25
N LEU A 277 -4.32 -32.39 34.31
CA LEU A 277 -4.06 -31.70 35.57
C LEU A 277 -5.32 -31.55 36.43
N LEU A 278 -6.49 -31.29 35.84
CA LEU A 278 -7.74 -31.17 36.60
C LEU A 278 -8.13 -32.48 37.29
N PRO A 279 -8.21 -33.64 36.61
CA PRO A 279 -8.51 -34.91 37.29
C PRO A 279 -7.46 -35.25 38.35
N PHE A 280 -6.18 -35.01 38.07
CA PHE A 280 -5.10 -35.20 39.05
C PHE A 280 -5.31 -34.37 40.32
N ILE A 281 -5.63 -33.08 40.18
CA ILE A 281 -5.90 -32.19 41.32
C ILE A 281 -7.16 -32.63 42.07
N GLN A 282 -8.22 -33.04 41.36
CA GLN A 282 -9.46 -33.51 42.00
C GLN A 282 -9.21 -34.77 42.85
N ALA A 283 -8.54 -35.77 42.29
CA ALA A 283 -8.17 -36.97 43.02
C ALA A 283 -7.25 -36.66 44.22
N ALA A 284 -6.29 -35.74 44.06
CA ALA A 284 -5.45 -35.27 45.16
C ALA A 284 -6.25 -34.58 46.26
N MET A 285 -7.29 -33.81 45.91
CA MET A 285 -8.15 -33.15 46.89
C MET A 285 -9.01 -34.16 47.67
N ASP A 286 -9.42 -35.27 47.05
CA ASP A 286 -10.08 -36.37 47.76
C ASP A 286 -9.14 -37.05 48.77
N ILE A 287 -7.91 -37.38 48.37
CA ILE A 287 -6.90 -37.95 49.29
C ILE A 287 -6.63 -36.98 50.45
N ARG A 288 -6.46 -35.69 50.16
CA ARG A 288 -6.25 -34.66 51.19
C ARG A 288 -7.41 -34.60 52.18
N ARG A 289 -8.66 -34.73 51.72
CA ARG A 289 -9.84 -34.72 52.60
C ARG A 289 -9.80 -35.89 53.58
N ASP A 290 -9.38 -37.05 53.10
CA ASP A 290 -9.49 -38.30 53.85
C ASP A 290 -8.27 -38.55 54.75
N GLU A 291 -7.06 -38.22 54.28
CA GLU A 291 -5.78 -38.54 54.97
C GLU A 291 -4.92 -37.31 55.29
N GLY A 292 -5.22 -36.14 54.74
CA GLY A 292 -4.38 -34.94 54.85
C GLY A 292 -3.16 -34.96 53.92
N TYR A 293 -2.25 -34.01 54.12
CA TYR A 293 -0.99 -33.96 53.38
C TYR A 293 0.08 -34.85 54.03
N ASP A 294 0.91 -35.47 53.18
CA ASP A 294 2.11 -36.17 53.62
C ASP A 294 3.24 -35.22 54.09
N ASP A 295 4.29 -35.78 54.66
CA ASP A 295 5.54 -35.10 55.00
C ASP A 295 6.60 -35.18 53.89
N LEU A 296 6.23 -35.74 52.72
CA LEU A 296 7.14 -35.98 51.60
C LEU A 296 7.00 -34.94 50.48
N GLY A 297 5.92 -34.16 50.44
CA GLY A 297 5.79 -33.02 49.52
C GLY A 297 4.54 -33.02 48.63
N SER A 298 3.56 -33.87 48.89
CA SER A 298 2.24 -33.91 48.20
C SER A 298 1.61 -32.52 48.01
N ARG A 299 1.68 -31.67 49.05
CA ARG A 299 1.18 -30.29 48.99
C ARG A 299 1.82 -29.47 47.88
N ASN A 300 3.14 -29.54 47.76
CA ASN A 300 3.90 -28.75 46.78
C ASN A 300 3.56 -29.19 45.35
N ILE A 301 3.37 -30.50 45.13
CA ILE A 301 2.97 -31.04 43.82
C ILE A 301 1.61 -30.48 43.38
N ILE A 302 0.62 -30.47 44.27
CA ILE A 302 -0.73 -29.98 43.95
C ILE A 302 -0.73 -28.47 43.72
N GLU A 303 -0.03 -27.72 44.58
CA GLU A 303 0.13 -26.27 44.41
C GLU A 303 0.80 -25.96 43.08
N PHE A 304 1.78 -26.76 42.66
CA PHE A 304 2.47 -26.57 41.40
C PHE A 304 1.60 -26.92 40.18
N ALA A 305 0.91 -28.08 40.20
CA ALA A 305 -0.07 -28.45 39.18
C ALA A 305 -1.17 -27.39 39.04
N SER A 306 -1.67 -26.87 40.15
CA SER A 306 -2.67 -25.78 40.17
C SER A 306 -2.11 -24.48 39.58
N THR A 307 -0.83 -24.17 39.84
CA THR A 307 -0.15 -22.99 39.30
C THR A 307 -0.02 -23.08 37.78
N ILE A 308 0.34 -24.25 37.25
CA ILE A 308 0.44 -24.47 35.81
C ILE A 308 -0.92 -24.26 35.12
N ARG A 309 -2.01 -24.77 35.71
CA ARG A 309 -3.36 -24.52 35.19
C ARG A 309 -3.73 -23.05 35.19
N LYS A 310 -3.40 -22.31 36.25
CA LYS A 310 -3.62 -20.85 36.31
C LYS A 310 -2.85 -20.12 35.22
N LYS A 311 -1.57 -20.46 35.01
CA LYS A 311 -0.76 -19.87 33.93
C LYS A 311 -1.32 -20.20 32.55
N THR A 312 -1.83 -21.41 32.34
CA THR A 312 -2.52 -21.81 31.11
C THR A 312 -3.77 -20.94 30.88
N TRP A 313 -4.60 -20.81 31.91
CA TRP A 313 -5.79 -19.96 31.87
C TRP A 313 -5.44 -18.48 31.61
N ASP A 314 -4.38 -17.96 32.22
CA ASP A 314 -3.91 -16.59 31.98
C ASP A 314 -3.56 -16.38 30.50
N VAL A 315 -2.81 -17.31 29.88
CA VAL A 315 -2.53 -17.26 28.43
C VAL A 315 -3.82 -17.19 27.63
N GLU A 316 -4.80 -18.04 27.96
CA GLU A 316 -6.07 -18.05 27.24
C GLU A 316 -6.84 -16.74 27.38
N VAL A 317 -6.92 -16.18 28.59
CA VAL A 317 -7.62 -14.91 28.83
C VAL A 317 -6.96 -13.78 28.06
N TYR A 318 -5.63 -13.68 28.07
CA TYR A 318 -4.93 -12.65 27.30
C TYR A 318 -5.13 -12.81 25.79
N SER A 319 -5.14 -14.04 25.27
CA SER A 319 -5.45 -14.32 23.87
C SER A 319 -6.90 -13.97 23.51
N LEU A 320 -7.86 -14.27 24.38
CA LEU A 320 -9.27 -13.89 24.18
C LEU A 320 -9.48 -12.38 24.21
N GLN A 321 -8.81 -11.67 25.13
CA GLN A 321 -8.84 -10.20 25.20
C GLN A 321 -8.27 -9.60 23.91
N TYR A 322 -7.11 -10.08 23.47
CA TYR A 322 -6.49 -9.63 22.23
C TYR A 322 -7.37 -9.92 21.01
N ALA A 323 -7.96 -11.12 20.93
CA ALA A 323 -8.90 -11.47 19.87
C ALA A 323 -10.13 -10.55 19.84
N GLY A 324 -10.65 -10.18 21.01
CA GLY A 324 -11.74 -9.20 21.12
C GLY A 324 -11.36 -7.80 20.61
N ASP A 325 -10.12 -7.36 20.86
CA ASP A 325 -9.63 -6.09 20.33
C ASP A 325 -9.42 -6.13 18.81
N ILE A 326 -8.92 -7.24 18.27
CA ILE A 326 -8.79 -7.44 16.82
C ILE A 326 -10.16 -7.49 16.14
N GLU A 327 -11.15 -8.17 16.73
CA GLU A 327 -12.52 -8.19 16.23
C GLU A 327 -13.12 -6.78 16.18
N LYS A 328 -12.94 -5.97 17.23
CA LYS A 328 -13.40 -4.57 17.23
C LYS A 328 -12.74 -3.75 16.13
N GLN A 329 -11.42 -3.87 15.96
CA GLN A 329 -10.70 -3.17 14.89
C GLN A 329 -11.18 -3.62 13.51
N PHE A 330 -11.40 -4.93 13.32
CA PHE A 330 -11.95 -5.47 12.08
C PHE A 330 -13.32 -4.86 11.78
N ASN A 331 -14.27 -4.96 12.71
CA ASN A 331 -15.63 -4.47 12.53
C ASN A 331 -15.69 -2.97 12.24
N ASN A 332 -14.84 -2.18 12.91
CA ASN A 332 -14.85 -0.73 12.77
C ASN A 332 -14.13 -0.24 11.51
N TYR A 333 -13.04 -0.90 11.10
CA TYR A 333 -12.08 -0.31 10.14
C TYR A 333 -11.68 -1.21 8.97
N PHE A 334 -11.78 -2.54 9.09
CA PHE A 334 -11.28 -3.47 8.06
C PHE A 334 -12.36 -4.38 7.46
N SER A 335 -13.62 -4.24 7.91
CA SER A 335 -14.76 -4.86 7.26
C SER A 335 -14.86 -4.40 5.80
N PRO A 336 -15.15 -5.27 4.82
CA PRO A 336 -15.25 -4.91 3.40
C PRO A 336 -16.20 -3.75 3.09
N ASP A 337 -17.19 -3.53 3.97
CA ASP A 337 -18.25 -2.53 3.84
C ASP A 337 -18.07 -1.33 4.80
N ASN A 338 -16.87 -1.14 5.38
CA ASN A 338 -16.56 0.03 6.20
C ASN A 338 -16.69 1.34 5.40
N GLU A 339 -17.09 2.41 6.11
CA GLU A 339 -17.29 3.76 5.56
C GLU A 339 -16.06 4.30 4.80
N SER A 340 -14.88 4.21 5.40
CA SER A 340 -13.61 4.67 4.81
C SER A 340 -13.23 3.91 3.53
N ILE A 341 -13.44 2.60 3.48
CA ILE A 341 -13.22 1.79 2.26
C ILE A 341 -14.22 2.20 1.17
N ASN A 342 -15.48 2.39 1.53
CA ASN A 342 -16.52 2.81 0.57
C ASN A 342 -16.26 4.22 0.03
N GLU A 343 -15.76 5.12 0.87
CA GLU A 343 -15.31 6.44 0.45
C GLU A 343 -14.11 6.37 -0.49
N LEU A 344 -13.10 5.54 -0.18
CA LEU A 344 -11.95 5.29 -1.06
C LEU A 344 -12.39 4.74 -2.43
N LYS A 345 -13.31 3.77 -2.45
CA LYS A 345 -13.92 3.22 -3.68
C LYS A 345 -14.64 4.30 -4.49
N THR A 346 -15.37 5.18 -3.81
CA THR A 346 -16.11 6.29 -4.44
C THR A 346 -15.16 7.30 -5.07
N ILE A 347 -14.12 7.73 -4.34
CA ILE A 347 -13.09 8.65 -4.85
C ILE A 347 -12.40 8.03 -6.07
N LYS A 348 -11.98 6.76 -5.95
CA LYS A 348 -11.35 6.05 -7.06
C LYS A 348 -12.25 5.99 -8.31
N ALA A 349 -13.53 5.66 -8.14
CA ALA A 349 -14.48 5.58 -9.25
C ALA A 349 -14.67 6.94 -9.96
N LYS A 350 -14.64 8.05 -9.20
CA LYS A 350 -14.67 9.41 -9.77
C LYS A 350 -13.42 9.72 -10.57
N ILE A 351 -12.25 9.31 -10.08
CA ILE A 351 -10.98 9.44 -10.83
C ILE A 351 -11.03 8.63 -12.12
N ASP A 352 -11.43 7.36 -12.03
CA ASP A 352 -11.57 6.48 -13.20
C ASP A 352 -12.52 7.06 -14.27
N ALA A 353 -13.56 7.80 -13.87
CA ALA A 353 -14.52 8.40 -14.80
C ALA A 353 -13.99 9.63 -15.57
N LYS A 354 -12.92 10.28 -15.08
CA LYS A 354 -12.29 11.44 -15.74
C LYS A 354 -11.06 11.05 -16.57
N LEU A 355 -10.54 9.83 -16.38
CA LEU A 355 -9.42 9.26 -17.16
C LEU A 355 -9.93 8.66 -18.48
#